data_AF-A0A318XJG7-F1
#
_entry.id   AF-A0A318XJG7-F1
#
_cell.length_a   1.000
_cell.length_b   1.000
_cell.length_c   1.000
_cell.angle_alpha   90.00
_cell.angle_beta   90.00
_cell.angle_gamma   90.00
#
_symmetry.space_group_name_H-M   'P 1'
#
loop_
_entity.id
_entity.type
_entity.pdbx_description
1 polymer ?
#
loop_
_entity_poly.entity_id
_entity_poly.type
_entity_poly.pdbx_seq_one_letter_code
_entity_poly.pdbx_strand_id
1 'polypeptide(L)'
;MLDNLACGLDIDDSLEELEDSFEEQNITLILNKIGLLANRTKCIVERFEKFIFLRSNQDEIYDRQERKFIENVDKIYVYPDYYKRTKKGIMSCHIIAADLSDASEPVYNGVAFMKIVNKSLPGFVIFLLKLNDGLHFGCRLFENDEWNDCTLSETGYFRQIVSEIFWCYDGSDFISYYSSLVEIISQRFGTADIPDYDEEIRKRRGINDSYLDLMYLIQYDCKIDTSEERQRYINSFDKKFEYNFQQELSWCLEELKNIKSTQVNTLEMLFDAEELEKLISEKYQKNQDIIVKLEPEEQDSSSVDIYEQYRDNPEMVIKMLKIQKGIN
;
A
#
# COMPACT_ATOMS: atom_id res chain seq x y z
N MET A 1 -17.11 -24.70 18.33
CA MET A 1 -16.61 -24.68 16.94
C MET A 1 -15.19 -24.13 17.01
N LEU A 2 -14.32 -24.87 17.69
CA LEU A 2 -12.96 -24.49 18.12
C LEU A 2 -12.07 -25.74 18.02
N ASP A 3 -12.02 -26.33 16.83
CA ASP A 3 -11.06 -27.40 16.51
C ASP A 3 -10.29 -26.92 15.28
N ASN A 4 -9.26 -26.11 15.52
CA ASN A 4 -8.12 -25.84 14.62
C ASN A 4 -7.01 -25.05 15.36
N LEU A 5 -6.84 -25.29 16.66
CA LEU A 5 -5.68 -24.79 17.42
C LEU A 5 -4.59 -25.89 17.41
N ALA A 6 -3.94 -26.05 16.26
CA ALA A 6 -2.61 -26.66 16.12
C ALA A 6 -2.27 -26.75 14.62
N CYS A 7 -1.62 -25.73 14.06
CA CYS A 7 -0.60 -25.91 13.03
C CYS A 7 0.11 -24.57 12.82
N GLY A 8 1.44 -24.55 12.97
CA GLY A 8 2.22 -23.62 12.17
C GLY A 8 1.83 -23.94 10.74
N LEU A 9 1.29 -22.95 10.03
CA LEU A 9 0.77 -23.13 8.70
C LEU A 9 1.87 -23.76 7.84
N ASP A 10 1.73 -25.05 7.53
CA ASP A 10 2.56 -25.78 6.58
C ASP A 10 2.22 -25.28 5.17
N ILE A 11 2.56 -24.01 4.94
CA ILE A 11 2.34 -23.28 3.69
C ILE A 11 3.63 -23.30 2.86
N ASP A 12 4.80 -23.52 3.48
CA ASP A 12 6.09 -23.51 2.78
C ASP A 12 6.12 -24.49 1.60
N ASP A 13 5.75 -25.76 1.81
CA ASP A 13 5.67 -26.76 0.74
C ASP A 13 4.71 -26.33 -0.38
N SER A 14 3.61 -25.68 -0.03
CA SER A 14 2.61 -25.21 -1.00
C SER A 14 3.04 -23.96 -1.76
N LEU A 15 3.86 -23.11 -1.14
CA LEU A 15 4.47 -21.95 -1.78
C LEU A 15 5.50 -22.39 -2.81
N GLU A 16 6.36 -23.34 -2.46
CA GLU A 16 7.33 -23.92 -3.39
C GLU A 16 6.61 -24.55 -4.60
N GLU A 17 5.54 -25.31 -4.37
CA GLU A 17 4.71 -25.88 -5.44
C GLU A 17 4.05 -24.80 -6.34
N LEU A 18 3.62 -23.67 -5.75
CA LEU A 18 3.03 -22.56 -6.52
C LEU A 18 4.08 -21.80 -7.34
N GLU A 19 5.27 -21.58 -6.78
CA GLU A 19 6.40 -20.95 -7.48
C GLU A 19 6.83 -21.81 -8.67
N ASP A 20 6.94 -23.12 -8.48
CA ASP A 20 7.31 -24.08 -9.53
C ASP A 20 6.21 -24.24 -10.60
N SER A 21 4.95 -24.30 -10.17
CA SER A 21 3.82 -24.57 -11.06
C SER A 21 2.59 -23.70 -10.72
N PHE A 22 2.35 -22.68 -11.55
CA PHE A 22 1.25 -21.73 -11.38
C PHE A 22 -0.05 -22.27 -12.01
N GLU A 23 -0.59 -23.32 -11.39
CA GLU A 23 -1.79 -24.02 -11.83
C GLU A 23 -2.98 -23.80 -10.89
N GLU A 24 -4.20 -24.04 -11.40
CA GLU A 24 -5.46 -23.90 -10.65
C GLU A 24 -5.41 -24.58 -9.28
N GLN A 25 -4.82 -25.77 -9.20
CA GLN A 25 -4.79 -26.58 -7.98
C GLN A 25 -3.96 -25.89 -6.89
N ASN A 26 -2.76 -25.43 -7.23
CA ASN A 26 -1.83 -24.80 -6.30
C ASN A 26 -2.34 -23.42 -5.88
N ILE A 27 -2.85 -22.63 -6.82
CA ILE A 27 -3.46 -21.33 -6.54
C ILE A 27 -4.63 -21.49 -5.57
N THR A 28 -5.54 -22.42 -5.88
CA THR A 28 -6.72 -22.69 -5.03
C THR A 28 -6.30 -23.18 -3.66
N LEU A 29 -5.27 -24.01 -3.58
CA LEU A 29 -4.77 -24.55 -2.31
C LEU A 29 -4.21 -23.44 -1.41
N ILE A 30 -3.37 -22.55 -1.94
CA ILE A 30 -2.85 -21.40 -1.17
C ILE A 30 -3.98 -20.47 -0.75
N LEU A 31 -4.86 -20.08 -1.68
CA LEU A 31 -5.95 -19.14 -1.39
C LEU A 31 -6.94 -19.68 -0.34
N ASN A 32 -7.16 -21.00 -0.28
CA ASN A 32 -7.91 -21.64 0.81
C ASN A 32 -7.12 -21.66 2.12
N LYS A 33 -5.82 -21.99 2.09
CA LYS A 33 -4.97 -22.03 3.30
C LYS A 33 -4.88 -20.67 3.99
N ILE A 34 -4.78 -19.57 3.21
CA ILE A 34 -4.73 -18.20 3.75
C ILE A 34 -6.11 -17.62 4.10
N GLY A 35 -7.20 -18.35 3.86
CA GLY A 35 -8.55 -17.92 4.24
C GLY A 35 -9.20 -16.88 3.33
N LEU A 36 -8.62 -16.58 2.15
CA LEU A 36 -9.28 -15.73 1.15
C LEU A 36 -10.44 -16.43 0.45
N LEU A 37 -10.40 -17.77 0.37
CA LEU A 37 -11.46 -18.58 -0.22
C LEU A 37 -12.17 -19.44 0.82
N ALA A 38 -13.47 -19.64 0.61
CA ALA A 38 -14.22 -20.67 1.30
C ALA A 38 -13.90 -22.06 0.72
N ASN A 39 -13.78 -23.05 1.60
CA ASN A 39 -13.52 -24.44 1.24
C ASN A 39 -14.44 -24.93 0.10
N ARG A 40 -13.84 -25.50 -0.97
CA ARG A 40 -14.49 -26.07 -2.17
C ARG A 40 -15.03 -25.07 -3.20
N THR A 41 -14.44 -23.88 -3.27
CA THR A 41 -14.68 -22.93 -4.37
C THR A 41 -14.13 -23.48 -5.69
N LYS A 42 -14.93 -23.38 -6.76
CA LYS A 42 -14.51 -23.73 -8.12
C LYS A 42 -13.86 -22.53 -8.79
N CYS A 43 -12.66 -22.71 -9.32
CA CYS A 43 -12.02 -21.72 -10.16
C CYS A 43 -12.59 -21.79 -11.58
N ILE A 44 -12.63 -20.65 -12.28
CA ILE A 44 -12.87 -20.59 -13.71
C ILE A 44 -11.56 -20.19 -14.39
N VAL A 45 -11.01 -21.10 -15.18
CA VAL A 45 -9.83 -20.86 -16.01
C VAL A 45 -10.28 -20.47 -17.41
N GLU A 46 -9.90 -19.29 -17.86
CA GLU A 46 -10.19 -18.83 -19.22
C GLU A 46 -9.14 -17.86 -19.75
N ARG A 47 -9.23 -17.54 -21.04
CA ARG A 47 -8.35 -16.55 -21.66
C ARG A 47 -8.67 -15.14 -21.19
N PHE A 48 -7.64 -14.33 -20.97
CA PHE A 48 -7.82 -12.95 -20.49
C PHE A 48 -8.68 -12.12 -21.46
N GLU A 49 -8.41 -12.21 -22.76
CA GLU A 49 -9.22 -11.60 -23.81
C GLU A 49 -10.71 -11.94 -23.69
N LYS A 50 -11.01 -13.23 -23.48
CA LYS A 50 -12.39 -13.71 -23.38
C LYS A 50 -13.07 -13.14 -22.14
N PHE A 51 -12.36 -13.07 -21.03
CA PHE A 51 -12.85 -12.49 -19.80
C PHE A 51 -13.20 -11.01 -19.98
N ILE A 52 -12.27 -10.22 -20.54
CA ILE A 52 -12.41 -8.78 -20.73
C ILE A 52 -13.52 -8.40 -21.72
N PHE A 53 -13.70 -9.15 -22.82
CA PHE A 53 -14.68 -8.76 -23.84
C PHE A 53 -16.06 -9.41 -23.67
N LEU A 54 -16.17 -10.54 -22.96
CA LEU A 54 -17.44 -11.26 -22.83
C LEU A 54 -18.06 -11.23 -21.43
N ARG A 55 -17.25 -11.14 -20.37
CA ARG A 55 -17.73 -11.33 -18.99
C ARG A 55 -17.65 -10.08 -18.13
N SER A 56 -16.73 -9.17 -18.42
CA SER A 56 -16.66 -7.86 -17.77
C SER A 56 -17.54 -6.83 -18.47
N ASN A 57 -17.40 -5.56 -18.09
CA ASN A 57 -18.19 -4.47 -18.64
C ASN A 57 -17.97 -4.32 -20.16
N GLN A 58 -19.01 -4.60 -20.94
CA GLN A 58 -18.96 -4.58 -22.42
C GLN A 58 -18.97 -3.16 -23.01
N ASP A 59 -19.32 -2.16 -22.19
CA ASP A 59 -19.38 -0.76 -22.61
C ASP A 59 -18.03 -0.04 -22.47
N GLU A 60 -17.02 -0.69 -21.86
CA GLU A 60 -15.68 -0.11 -21.71
C GLU A 60 -14.90 -0.09 -23.03
N ILE A 61 -14.17 1.01 -23.24
CA ILE A 61 -13.39 1.21 -24.47
C ILE A 61 -11.90 1.03 -24.16
N TYR A 62 -11.31 0.04 -24.82
CA TYR A 62 -9.87 -0.22 -24.76
C TYR A 62 -9.15 0.35 -25.99
N ASP A 63 -8.03 1.02 -25.76
CA ASP A 63 -7.14 1.53 -26.77
C ASP A 63 -6.30 0.42 -27.42
N ARG A 64 -5.42 0.80 -28.36
CA ARG A 64 -4.62 -0.17 -29.10
C ARG A 64 -3.54 -0.86 -28.25
N GLN A 65 -2.97 -0.16 -27.27
CA GLN A 65 -1.94 -0.71 -26.39
C GLN A 65 -2.58 -1.68 -25.37
N GLU A 66 -3.70 -1.27 -24.76
CA GLU A 66 -4.52 -2.09 -23.87
C GLU A 66 -4.95 -3.38 -24.58
N ARG A 67 -5.50 -3.32 -25.80
CA ARG A 67 -5.91 -4.53 -26.54
C ARG A 67 -4.76 -5.49 -26.83
N LYS A 68 -3.59 -4.97 -27.24
CA LYS A 68 -2.41 -5.80 -27.46
C LYS A 68 -1.97 -6.49 -26.18
N PHE A 69 -2.00 -5.77 -25.06
CA PHE A 69 -1.72 -6.37 -23.76
C PHE A 69 -2.73 -7.47 -23.44
N ILE A 70 -4.02 -7.19 -23.61
CA ILE A 70 -5.12 -8.15 -23.37
C ILE A 70 -4.96 -9.44 -24.19
N GLU A 71 -4.58 -9.31 -25.46
CA GLU A 71 -4.36 -10.45 -26.38
C GLU A 71 -3.11 -11.28 -26.02
N ASN A 72 -2.11 -10.66 -25.38
CA ASN A 72 -0.84 -11.30 -25.04
C ASN A 72 -0.89 -12.09 -23.72
N VAL A 73 -1.78 -11.73 -22.80
CA VAL A 73 -1.95 -12.50 -21.54
C VAL A 73 -2.74 -13.77 -21.86
N ASP A 74 -2.18 -14.94 -21.52
CA ASP A 74 -2.80 -16.23 -21.83
C ASP A 74 -4.03 -16.49 -20.95
N LYS A 75 -3.83 -17.14 -19.80
CA LYS A 75 -4.91 -17.58 -18.93
C LYS A 75 -4.96 -16.79 -17.64
N ILE A 76 -6.18 -16.56 -17.18
CA ILE A 76 -6.47 -16.07 -15.85
C ILE A 76 -7.29 -17.09 -15.08
N TYR A 77 -7.20 -16.98 -13.76
CA TYR A 77 -7.90 -17.80 -12.78
C TYR A 77 -8.87 -16.91 -12.03
N VAL A 78 -10.17 -17.07 -12.27
CA VAL A 78 -11.21 -16.23 -11.68
C VAL A 78 -12.00 -17.04 -10.67
N TYR A 79 -12.12 -16.53 -9.45
CA TYR A 79 -12.89 -17.16 -8.38
C TYR A 79 -14.28 -16.52 -8.22
N PRO A 80 -15.25 -17.24 -7.64
CA PRO A 80 -16.59 -16.71 -7.44
C PRO A 80 -16.58 -15.47 -6.53
N ASP A 81 -17.34 -14.47 -6.93
CA ASP A 81 -17.49 -13.23 -6.17
C ASP A 81 -18.03 -13.51 -4.76
N TYR A 82 -17.49 -12.77 -3.79
CA TYR A 82 -18.03 -12.69 -2.45
C TYR A 82 -18.36 -11.24 -2.11
N TYR A 83 -19.11 -11.05 -1.03
CA TYR A 83 -19.75 -9.78 -0.75
C TYR A 83 -19.48 -9.34 0.67
N LYS A 84 -19.04 -8.09 0.82
CA LYS A 84 -18.87 -7.43 2.12
C LYS A 84 -19.89 -6.30 2.23
N ARG A 85 -20.38 -6.05 3.45
CA ARG A 85 -21.36 -5.01 3.74
C ARG A 85 -20.65 -3.68 3.94
N THR A 86 -21.27 -2.63 3.44
CA THR A 86 -20.89 -1.23 3.70
C THR A 86 -22.09 -0.53 4.35
N LYS A 87 -21.94 0.70 4.84
CA LYS A 87 -23.11 1.44 5.37
C LYS A 87 -24.16 1.72 4.30
N LYS A 88 -23.73 1.90 3.04
CA LYS A 88 -24.59 2.33 1.92
C LYS A 88 -24.95 1.23 0.92
N GLY A 89 -24.48 0.00 1.12
CA GLY A 89 -24.77 -1.09 0.20
C GLY A 89 -23.96 -2.36 0.45
N ILE A 90 -23.64 -3.04 -0.64
CA ILE A 90 -22.86 -4.28 -0.66
C ILE A 90 -21.72 -4.07 -1.66
N MET A 91 -20.50 -4.34 -1.23
CA MET A 91 -19.31 -4.34 -2.08
C MET A 91 -19.08 -5.74 -2.65
N SER A 92 -18.99 -5.85 -3.97
CA SER A 92 -18.48 -7.05 -4.62
C SER A 92 -16.96 -7.13 -4.46
N CYS A 93 -16.49 -8.29 -4.05
CA CYS A 93 -15.07 -8.60 -3.90
C CYS A 93 -14.72 -9.74 -4.85
N HIS A 94 -13.64 -9.56 -5.60
CA HIS A 94 -13.19 -10.45 -6.65
C HIS A 94 -11.77 -10.93 -6.33
N ILE A 95 -11.48 -12.21 -6.60
CA ILE A 95 -10.12 -12.75 -6.53
C ILE A 95 -9.74 -13.24 -7.94
N ILE A 96 -8.66 -12.68 -8.46
CA ILE A 96 -8.14 -13.00 -9.80
C ILE A 96 -6.67 -13.34 -9.67
N ALA A 97 -6.25 -14.44 -10.29
CA ALA A 97 -4.84 -14.79 -10.39
C ALA A 97 -4.40 -14.92 -11.85
N ALA A 98 -3.14 -14.59 -12.13
CA ALA A 98 -2.59 -14.65 -13.48
C ALA A 98 -1.08 -14.93 -13.45
N ASP A 99 -0.61 -15.67 -14.45
CA ASP A 99 0.81 -15.83 -14.73
C ASP A 99 1.23 -14.84 -15.82
N LEU A 100 2.12 -13.92 -15.47
CA LEU A 100 2.69 -12.91 -16.34
C LEU A 100 4.23 -13.01 -16.36
N SER A 101 4.78 -14.17 -15.97
CA SER A 101 6.22 -14.38 -15.87
C SER A 101 6.96 -14.30 -17.21
N ASP A 102 6.27 -14.49 -18.33
CA ASP A 102 6.82 -14.33 -19.68
C ASP A 102 7.13 -12.87 -20.05
N ALA A 103 6.71 -11.90 -19.24
CA ALA A 103 6.86 -10.49 -19.52
C ALA A 103 8.20 -9.92 -19.00
N SER A 104 8.80 -9.00 -19.75
CA SER A 104 10.14 -8.47 -19.45
C SER A 104 10.19 -7.46 -18.31
N GLU A 105 9.10 -6.73 -18.07
CA GLU A 105 9.03 -5.64 -17.08
C GLU A 105 7.98 -6.02 -16.02
N PRO A 106 8.36 -6.69 -14.92
CA PRO A 106 7.40 -7.33 -14.02
C PRO A 106 6.41 -6.33 -13.43
N VAL A 107 6.91 -5.26 -12.79
CA VAL A 107 6.07 -4.25 -12.12
C VAL A 107 5.13 -3.56 -13.12
N TYR A 108 5.66 -3.14 -14.28
CA TYR A 108 4.85 -2.51 -15.33
C TYR A 108 3.71 -3.43 -15.79
N ASN A 109 4.00 -4.69 -16.09
CA ASN A 109 2.99 -5.63 -16.58
C ASN A 109 1.97 -6.00 -15.48
N GLY A 110 2.42 -6.11 -14.23
CA GLY A 110 1.53 -6.28 -13.08
C GLY A 110 0.56 -5.11 -12.92
N VAL A 111 1.06 -3.87 -12.97
CA VAL A 111 0.23 -2.65 -12.89
C VAL A 111 -0.72 -2.53 -14.08
N ALA A 112 -0.24 -2.77 -15.30
CA ALA A 112 -1.07 -2.73 -16.50
C ALA A 112 -2.23 -3.75 -16.42
N PHE A 113 -1.94 -4.98 -15.98
CA PHE A 113 -2.95 -6.01 -15.77
C PHE A 113 -4.00 -5.58 -14.75
N MET A 114 -3.57 -5.11 -13.56
CA MET A 114 -4.49 -4.68 -12.50
C MET A 114 -5.38 -3.52 -12.95
N LYS A 115 -4.80 -2.51 -13.63
CA LYS A 115 -5.57 -1.36 -14.13
C LYS A 115 -6.59 -1.75 -15.19
N ILE A 116 -6.23 -2.62 -16.13
CA ILE A 116 -7.17 -3.12 -17.15
C ILE A 116 -8.31 -3.90 -16.48
N VAL A 117 -8.00 -4.73 -15.49
CA VAL A 117 -9.02 -5.46 -14.73
C VAL A 117 -9.92 -4.51 -13.94
N ASN A 118 -9.36 -3.54 -13.20
CA ASN A 118 -10.11 -2.54 -12.44
C ASN A 118 -11.00 -1.65 -13.32
N LYS A 119 -10.53 -1.35 -14.53
CA LYS A 119 -11.32 -0.68 -15.58
C LYS A 119 -12.51 -1.53 -16.02
N SER A 120 -12.32 -2.84 -16.13
CA SER A 120 -13.33 -3.78 -16.66
C SER A 120 -14.36 -4.24 -15.62
N LEU A 121 -13.97 -4.30 -14.34
CA LEU A 121 -14.75 -4.86 -13.23
C LEU A 121 -15.01 -3.82 -12.14
N PRO A 122 -16.28 -3.61 -11.76
CA PRO A 122 -16.59 -2.78 -10.61
C PRO A 122 -16.25 -3.49 -9.29
N GLY A 123 -15.94 -2.72 -8.25
CA GLY A 123 -15.75 -3.25 -6.90
C GLY A 123 -14.31 -3.59 -6.55
N PHE A 124 -14.11 -4.27 -5.42
CA PHE A 124 -12.78 -4.53 -4.87
C PHE A 124 -12.18 -5.80 -5.46
N VAL A 125 -10.97 -5.71 -6.02
CA VAL A 125 -10.28 -6.84 -6.63
C VAL A 125 -8.98 -7.13 -5.87
N ILE A 126 -8.75 -8.38 -5.53
CA ILE A 126 -7.51 -8.91 -4.99
C ILE A 126 -6.83 -9.73 -6.09
N PHE A 127 -5.54 -9.49 -6.27
CA PHE A 127 -4.73 -10.09 -7.29
C PHE A 127 -3.67 -11.00 -6.68
N LEU A 128 -3.50 -12.19 -7.26
CA LEU A 128 -2.33 -13.03 -7.04
C LEU A 128 -1.60 -13.19 -8.38
N LEU A 129 -0.44 -12.57 -8.52
CA LEU A 129 0.29 -12.51 -9.78
C LEU A 129 1.60 -13.27 -9.65
N LYS A 130 1.90 -14.12 -10.63
CA LYS A 130 3.25 -14.62 -10.86
C LYS A 130 3.91 -13.76 -11.92
N LEU A 131 4.93 -13.01 -11.51
CA LEU A 131 5.74 -12.17 -12.37
C LEU A 131 7.12 -12.85 -12.55
N ASN A 132 7.97 -12.28 -13.39
CA ASN A 132 9.29 -12.85 -13.70
C ASN A 132 10.23 -12.85 -12.48
N ASP A 133 10.05 -11.90 -11.57
CA ASP A 133 10.81 -11.74 -10.33
C ASP A 133 10.22 -12.53 -9.14
N GLY A 134 8.98 -13.04 -9.24
CA GLY A 134 8.39 -13.89 -8.21
C GLY A 134 6.87 -13.77 -8.08
N LEU A 135 6.36 -14.10 -6.89
CA LEU A 135 4.94 -14.00 -6.56
C LEU A 135 4.62 -12.65 -5.90
N HIS A 136 3.49 -12.07 -6.29
CA HIS A 136 3.01 -10.80 -5.78
C HIS A 136 1.54 -10.87 -5.43
N PHE A 137 1.18 -10.22 -4.33
CA PHE A 137 -0.20 -9.81 -4.08
C PHE A 137 -0.41 -8.39 -4.59
N GLY A 138 -1.57 -8.15 -5.18
CA GLY A 138 -2.02 -6.80 -5.48
C GLY A 138 -3.45 -6.62 -5.03
N CYS A 139 -3.89 -5.37 -4.94
CA CYS A 139 -5.31 -5.07 -4.75
C CYS A 139 -5.68 -3.72 -5.32
N ARG A 140 -6.98 -3.53 -5.59
CA ARG A 140 -7.54 -2.23 -5.93
C ARG A 140 -7.45 -1.26 -4.75
N LEU A 141 -7.17 0.00 -5.03
CA LEU A 141 -7.21 1.10 -4.08
C LEU A 141 -8.36 2.04 -4.43
N PHE A 142 -8.99 2.58 -3.38
CA PHE A 142 -9.99 3.62 -3.42
C PHE A 142 -9.37 4.91 -2.86
N GLU A 143 -8.39 5.47 -3.58
CA GLU A 143 -7.73 6.73 -3.19
C GLU A 143 -8.28 7.92 -3.99
N ASN A 144 -8.13 9.13 -3.43
CA ASN A 144 -8.61 10.36 -4.06
C ASN A 144 -7.94 10.67 -5.41
N ASP A 145 -6.75 10.12 -5.66
CA ASP A 145 -6.03 10.26 -6.92
C ASP A 145 -6.48 9.16 -7.89
N GLU A 146 -7.26 9.52 -8.92
CA GLU A 146 -7.86 8.58 -9.91
C GLU A 146 -6.86 7.60 -10.56
N TRP A 147 -5.57 7.93 -10.55
CA TRP A 147 -4.52 7.12 -11.18
C TRP A 147 -3.79 6.19 -10.21
N ASN A 148 -3.95 6.36 -8.89
CA ASN A 148 -3.39 5.49 -7.86
C ASN A 148 -4.44 4.49 -7.36
N ASP A 149 -4.99 3.70 -8.29
CA ASP A 149 -6.15 2.83 -8.09
C ASP A 149 -5.78 1.35 -7.82
N CYS A 150 -4.49 1.04 -7.68
CA CYS A 150 -4.02 -0.28 -7.30
C CYS A 150 -2.66 -0.25 -6.61
N THR A 151 -2.35 -1.29 -5.85
CA THR A 151 -1.03 -1.52 -5.26
C THR A 151 -0.55 -2.95 -5.55
N LEU A 152 0.76 -3.14 -5.52
CA LEU A 152 1.43 -4.41 -5.74
C LEU A 152 2.47 -4.59 -4.62
N SER A 153 2.57 -5.79 -4.05
CA SER A 153 3.56 -6.12 -3.03
C SER A 153 4.91 -6.43 -3.65
N GLU A 154 6.00 -6.15 -2.94
CA GLU A 154 7.34 -6.62 -3.32
C GLU A 154 7.52 -8.13 -3.02
N THR A 155 8.25 -8.85 -3.88
CA THR A 155 8.43 -10.31 -3.81
C THR A 155 9.02 -10.80 -2.50
N GLY A 156 9.97 -10.05 -1.93
CA GLY A 156 10.67 -10.41 -0.69
C GLY A 156 9.76 -10.57 0.53
N TYR A 157 8.56 -9.98 0.49
CA TYR A 157 7.60 -9.99 1.60
C TYR A 157 6.42 -10.93 1.36
N PHE A 158 6.39 -11.67 0.25
CA PHE A 158 5.24 -12.51 -0.10
C PHE A 158 4.86 -13.47 1.04
N ARG A 159 5.86 -14.14 1.64
CA ARG A 159 5.64 -15.07 2.77
C ARG A 159 5.04 -14.37 4.00
N GLN A 160 5.52 -13.16 4.30
CA GLN A 160 4.99 -12.37 5.41
C GLN A 160 3.53 -11.99 5.13
N ILE A 161 3.24 -11.48 3.93
CA ILE A 161 1.88 -11.12 3.50
C ILE A 161 0.93 -12.31 3.61
N VAL A 162 1.32 -13.48 3.11
CA VAL A 162 0.54 -14.74 3.21
C VAL A 162 0.17 -15.03 4.66
N SER A 163 1.13 -14.89 5.58
CA SER A 163 0.90 -15.13 7.01
C SER A 163 -0.03 -14.11 7.65
N GLU A 164 0.06 -12.84 7.24
CA GLU A 164 -0.76 -11.75 7.78
C GLU A 164 -2.19 -11.76 7.23
N ILE A 165 -2.37 -12.11 5.95
CA ILE A 165 -3.69 -12.26 5.32
C ILE A 165 -4.53 -13.29 6.08
N PHE A 166 -3.92 -14.37 6.56
CA PHE A 166 -4.61 -15.38 7.36
C PHE A 166 -5.25 -14.81 8.64
N TRP A 167 -4.62 -13.79 9.23
CA TRP A 167 -5.11 -13.08 10.40
C TRP A 167 -5.97 -11.86 10.07
N CYS A 168 -6.23 -11.60 8.78
CA CYS A 168 -7.03 -10.48 8.35
C CYS A 168 -8.47 -10.61 8.86
N TYR A 169 -9.12 -9.47 9.12
CA TYR A 169 -10.47 -9.39 9.63
C TYR A 169 -11.48 -10.17 8.75
N ASP A 170 -12.07 -11.23 9.28
CA ASP A 170 -13.02 -12.10 8.57
C ASP A 170 -14.46 -11.56 8.56
N GLY A 171 -14.73 -10.50 9.33
CA GLY A 171 -16.09 -9.99 9.52
C GLY A 171 -16.72 -9.40 8.26
N SER A 172 -18.03 -9.13 8.33
CA SER A 172 -18.81 -8.68 7.17
C SER A 172 -18.57 -7.23 6.77
N ASP A 173 -17.93 -6.43 7.61
CA ASP A 173 -17.67 -5.00 7.34
C ASP A 173 -16.57 -4.83 6.29
N PHE A 174 -16.91 -4.14 5.19
CA PHE A 174 -16.00 -3.94 4.08
C PHE A 174 -14.86 -3.00 4.42
N ILE A 175 -15.10 -1.85 5.07
CA ILE A 175 -14.05 -0.86 5.29
C ILE A 175 -12.95 -1.45 6.18
N SER A 176 -13.32 -2.14 7.25
CA SER A 176 -12.33 -2.79 8.12
C SER A 176 -11.57 -3.89 7.38
N TYR A 177 -12.26 -4.68 6.55
CA TYR A 177 -11.62 -5.70 5.72
C TYR A 177 -10.65 -5.10 4.68
N TYR A 178 -11.08 -4.06 3.96
CA TYR A 178 -10.32 -3.33 2.96
C TYR A 178 -9.08 -2.68 3.57
N SER A 179 -9.25 -1.91 4.65
CA SER A 179 -8.13 -1.22 5.30
C SER A 179 -7.07 -2.22 5.78
N SER A 180 -7.47 -3.33 6.40
CA SER A 180 -6.53 -4.37 6.83
C SER A 180 -5.81 -5.03 5.67
N LEU A 181 -6.51 -5.42 4.59
CA LEU A 181 -5.86 -6.04 3.43
C LEU A 181 -4.92 -5.09 2.70
N VAL A 182 -5.35 -3.86 2.47
CA VAL A 182 -4.50 -2.84 1.83
C VAL A 182 -3.26 -2.60 2.66
N GLU A 183 -3.40 -2.49 3.98
CA GLU A 183 -2.26 -2.31 4.89
C GLU A 183 -1.23 -3.44 4.77
N ILE A 184 -1.71 -4.70 4.77
CA ILE A 184 -0.86 -5.90 4.63
C ILE A 184 -0.17 -5.92 3.25
N ILE A 185 -0.93 -5.74 2.16
CA ILE A 185 -0.40 -5.86 0.79
C ILE A 185 0.54 -4.72 0.44
N SER A 186 0.19 -3.48 0.82
CA SER A 186 0.98 -2.28 0.53
C SER A 186 2.18 -2.10 1.45
N GLN A 187 2.29 -2.89 2.53
CA GLN A 187 3.39 -2.85 3.49
C GLN A 187 3.62 -1.46 4.12
N ARG A 188 2.57 -0.61 4.13
CA ARG A 188 2.63 0.80 4.54
C ARG A 188 3.13 1.04 5.98
N PHE A 189 3.15 0.01 6.83
CA PHE A 189 3.66 0.08 8.21
C PHE A 189 4.79 -0.92 8.52
N GLY A 190 5.60 -1.28 7.53
CA GLY A 190 6.80 -2.13 7.73
C GLY A 190 8.11 -1.52 7.21
N THR A 191 8.02 -0.64 6.22
CA THR A 191 9.18 -0.01 5.57
C THR A 191 8.82 1.43 5.20
N ALA A 192 8.50 2.26 6.19
CA ALA A 192 8.76 3.68 6.03
C ALA A 192 10.29 3.86 5.99
N ASP A 193 10.90 3.53 4.86
CA ASP A 193 12.06 4.26 4.39
C ASP A 193 11.54 5.69 4.27
N ILE A 194 11.70 6.46 5.36
CA ILE A 194 11.64 7.90 5.28
C ILE A 194 12.76 8.22 4.28
N PRO A 195 12.46 8.64 3.05
CA PRO A 195 13.52 8.94 2.10
C PRO A 195 14.42 9.96 2.80
N ASP A 196 15.70 9.62 2.99
CA ASP A 196 16.68 10.55 3.53
C ASP A 196 16.80 11.67 2.49
N TYR A 197 15.98 12.69 2.67
CA TYR A 197 15.85 13.85 1.79
C TYR A 197 17.23 14.51 1.60
N ASP A 198 18.08 14.44 2.63
CA ASP A 198 19.45 14.93 2.55
C ASP A 198 20.31 14.00 1.70
N GLU A 199 20.13 12.69 1.73
CA GLU A 199 20.79 11.74 0.82
C GLU A 199 20.37 11.93 -0.64
N GLU A 200 19.08 12.14 -0.90
CA GLU A 200 18.57 12.43 -2.25
C GLU A 200 19.09 13.76 -2.80
N ILE A 201 19.07 14.83 -1.98
CA ILE A 201 19.62 16.14 -2.35
C ILE A 201 21.13 16.04 -2.58
N ARG A 202 21.87 15.32 -1.72
CA ARG A 202 23.31 15.08 -1.87
C ARG A 202 23.61 14.38 -3.19
N LYS A 203 22.88 13.30 -3.51
CA LYS A 203 23.08 12.53 -4.75
C LYS A 203 22.70 13.31 -6.02
N ARG A 204 21.63 14.13 -6.01
CA ARG A 204 21.26 15.02 -7.13
C ARG A 204 22.31 16.09 -7.44
N ARG A 205 23.02 16.57 -6.42
CA ARG A 205 24.08 17.58 -6.56
C ARG A 205 25.42 16.99 -7.02
N GLY A 206 25.55 15.67 -7.02
CA GLY A 206 26.78 14.97 -7.37
C GLY A 206 27.83 15.02 -6.26
N ILE A 207 29.02 14.51 -6.58
CA ILE A 207 30.17 14.51 -5.67
C ILE A 207 30.52 15.95 -5.32
N ASN A 208 30.59 16.26 -4.02
CA ASN A 208 31.00 17.58 -3.54
C ASN A 208 32.52 17.62 -3.33
N ASP A 209 33.24 18.20 -4.28
CA ASP A 209 34.70 18.33 -4.23
C ASP A 209 35.19 19.09 -2.98
N SER A 210 34.42 20.07 -2.49
CA SER A 210 34.79 20.81 -1.28
C SER A 210 34.78 19.95 -0.01
N TYR A 211 33.96 18.90 0.02
CA TYR A 211 33.95 17.91 1.10
C TYR A 211 35.17 16.99 1.02
N LEU A 212 35.57 16.58 -0.19
CA LEU A 212 36.79 15.81 -0.41
C LEU A 212 38.04 16.61 -0.03
N ASP A 213 38.09 17.90 -0.38
CA ASP A 213 39.16 18.82 0.02
C ASP A 213 39.27 18.93 1.54
N LEU A 214 38.13 19.02 2.25
CA LEU A 214 38.10 19.01 3.71
C LEU A 214 38.65 17.70 4.29
N MET A 215 38.31 16.55 3.68
CA MET A 215 38.84 15.24 4.10
C MET A 215 40.34 15.10 3.88
N TYR A 216 40.88 15.71 2.82
CA TYR A 216 42.33 15.81 2.60
C TYR A 216 42.99 16.70 3.67
N LEU A 217 42.35 17.81 4.00
CA LEU A 217 42.85 18.77 4.99
C LEU A 217 42.87 18.16 6.39
N ILE A 218 41.82 17.43 6.79
CA ILE A 218 41.77 16.66 8.04
C ILE A 218 42.85 15.57 8.07
N GLN A 219 43.07 14.85 6.97
CA GLN A 219 44.16 13.87 6.91
C GLN A 219 45.53 14.51 7.10
N TYR A 220 45.74 15.69 6.50
CA TYR A 220 47.00 16.41 6.60
C TYR A 220 47.23 16.98 8.02
N ASP A 221 46.23 17.64 8.59
CA ASP A 221 46.35 18.35 9.87
C ASP A 221 46.27 17.40 11.08
N CYS A 222 45.36 16.41 11.02
CA CYS A 222 45.12 15.49 12.14
C CYS A 222 45.91 14.18 12.02
N LYS A 223 46.59 13.92 10.90
CA LYS A 223 47.31 12.67 10.60
C LYS A 223 46.44 11.41 10.73
N ILE A 224 45.14 11.54 10.44
CA ILE A 224 44.18 10.43 10.40
C ILE A 224 44.05 9.99 8.95
N ASP A 225 44.08 8.69 8.69
CA ASP A 225 43.83 8.18 7.35
C ASP A 225 42.34 8.31 7.01
N THR A 226 42.01 9.15 6.02
CA THR A 226 40.65 9.34 5.53
C THR A 226 40.43 8.67 4.17
N SER A 227 41.38 7.85 3.70
CA SER A 227 41.31 7.20 2.38
C SER A 227 40.09 6.27 2.23
N GLU A 228 39.77 5.50 3.27
CA GLU A 228 38.63 4.60 3.29
C GLU A 228 37.30 5.35 3.20
N GLU A 229 37.13 6.42 4.00
CA GLU A 229 35.91 7.24 3.99
C GLU A 229 35.77 8.06 2.70
N ARG A 230 36.87 8.53 2.10
CA ARG A 230 36.84 9.16 0.77
C ARG A 230 36.37 8.17 -0.30
N GLN A 231 36.89 6.94 -0.26
CA GLN A 231 36.50 5.91 -1.23
C GLN A 231 35.05 5.48 -1.01
N ARG A 232 34.61 5.33 0.24
CA ARG A 232 33.20 5.06 0.60
C ARG A 232 32.28 6.17 0.08
N TYR A 233 32.67 7.43 0.25
CA TYR A 233 31.93 8.59 -0.25
C TYR A 233 31.80 8.56 -1.77
N ILE A 234 32.89 8.38 -2.52
CA ILE A 234 32.86 8.29 -4.00
C ILE A 234 32.01 7.09 -4.44
N ASN A 235 32.23 5.91 -3.85
CA ASN A 235 31.49 4.70 -4.17
C ASN A 235 29.99 4.82 -3.88
N SER A 236 29.57 5.71 -2.96
CA SER A 236 28.15 5.98 -2.70
C SER A 236 27.41 6.65 -3.86
N PHE A 237 28.14 7.27 -4.80
CA PHE A 237 27.60 7.82 -6.05
C PHE A 237 27.74 6.86 -7.23
N ASP A 238 28.69 5.92 -7.19
CA ASP A 238 28.89 4.90 -8.23
C ASP A 238 27.96 3.68 -8.09
N LYS A 239 27.33 3.49 -6.93
CA LYS A 239 26.23 2.53 -6.81
C LYS A 239 25.12 2.96 -7.76
N LYS A 240 24.91 2.18 -8.84
CA LYS A 240 23.70 2.27 -9.67
C LYS A 240 22.51 2.35 -8.74
N PHE A 241 21.59 3.28 -9.00
CA PHE A 241 20.30 3.31 -8.33
C PHE A 241 19.66 1.93 -8.50
N GLU A 242 19.73 1.10 -7.48
CA GLU A 242 18.69 0.10 -7.24
C GLU A 242 17.51 0.96 -6.78
N TYR A 243 16.61 1.24 -7.71
CA TYR A 243 15.37 1.93 -7.38
C TYR A 243 14.65 1.12 -6.32
N ASN A 244 14.18 1.78 -5.26
CA ASN A 244 13.31 1.12 -4.31
C ASN A 244 12.05 0.68 -5.08
N PHE A 245 11.59 -0.56 -4.89
CA PHE A 245 10.40 -1.11 -5.54
C PHE A 245 9.21 -0.15 -5.51
N GLN A 246 9.04 0.62 -4.41
CA GLN A 246 7.99 1.62 -4.28
C GLN A 246 8.10 2.77 -5.29
N GLN A 247 9.32 3.17 -5.65
CA GLN A 247 9.56 4.20 -6.68
C GLN A 247 9.21 3.65 -8.07
N GLU A 248 9.60 2.41 -8.38
CA GLU A 248 9.25 1.76 -9.65
C GLU A 248 7.73 1.60 -9.79
N LEU A 249 7.06 1.13 -8.74
CA LEU A 249 5.61 1.03 -8.68
C LEU A 249 4.94 2.40 -8.92
N SER A 250 5.42 3.44 -8.24
CA SER A 250 4.92 4.81 -8.39
C SER A 250 5.06 5.32 -9.83
N TRP A 251 6.19 5.08 -10.49
CA TRP A 251 6.39 5.45 -11.89
C TRP A 251 5.48 4.70 -12.85
N CYS A 252 5.33 3.39 -12.65
CA CYS A 252 4.41 2.59 -13.47
C CYS A 252 2.97 3.08 -13.35
N LEU A 253 2.53 3.41 -12.12
CA LEU A 253 1.20 3.98 -11.87
C LEU A 253 0.99 5.32 -12.59
N GLU A 254 2.00 6.19 -12.57
CA GLU A 254 1.95 7.50 -13.24
C GLU A 254 1.96 7.35 -14.77
N GLU A 255 2.80 6.46 -15.31
CA GLU A 255 2.87 6.21 -16.75
C GLU A 255 1.55 5.65 -17.30
N LEU A 256 0.93 4.73 -16.54
CA LEU A 256 -0.31 4.05 -16.90
C LEU A 256 -1.57 4.80 -16.41
N LYS A 257 -1.45 6.07 -16.02
CA LYS A 257 -2.58 6.89 -15.52
C LYS A 257 -3.76 7.02 -16.48
N ASN A 258 -3.54 6.79 -17.77
CA ASN A 258 -4.58 6.91 -18.79
C ASN A 258 -5.48 5.66 -18.87
N ILE A 259 -5.04 4.54 -18.27
CA ILE A 259 -5.86 3.33 -18.14
C ILE A 259 -6.83 3.58 -16.97
N LYS A 260 -8.01 4.10 -17.30
CA LYS A 260 -9.10 4.30 -16.36
C LYS A 260 -10.44 3.97 -17.00
N SER A 261 -11.43 3.68 -16.15
CA SER A 261 -12.81 3.45 -16.57
C SER A 261 -13.39 4.68 -17.26
N THR A 262 -14.08 4.45 -18.38
CA THR A 262 -14.84 5.50 -19.07
C THR A 262 -16.16 5.80 -18.38
N GLN A 263 -16.59 4.94 -17.46
CA GLN A 263 -17.83 5.05 -16.72
C GLN A 263 -17.59 5.56 -15.29
N VAL A 264 -18.56 6.29 -14.75
CA VAL A 264 -18.55 6.72 -13.35
C VAL A 264 -19.14 5.60 -12.50
N ASN A 265 -18.31 4.95 -11.67
CA ASN A 265 -18.80 3.96 -10.73
C ASN A 265 -19.35 4.65 -9.47
N THR A 266 -20.68 4.80 -9.42
CA THR A 266 -21.35 5.48 -8.30
C THR A 266 -21.23 4.74 -6.97
N LEU A 267 -21.04 3.41 -6.98
CA LEU A 267 -20.81 2.65 -5.76
C LEU A 267 -19.44 2.98 -5.16
N GLU A 268 -18.40 3.07 -5.99
CA GLU A 268 -17.05 3.44 -5.54
C GLU A 268 -17.03 4.84 -4.95
N MET A 269 -17.66 5.82 -5.62
CA MET A 269 -17.80 7.18 -5.05
C MET A 269 -18.51 7.21 -3.70
N LEU A 270 -19.49 6.33 -3.48
CA LEU A 270 -20.19 6.23 -2.20
C LEU A 270 -19.30 5.61 -1.11
N PHE A 271 -18.35 4.75 -1.48
CA PHE A 271 -17.38 4.14 -0.58
C PHE A 271 -16.24 5.09 -0.24
N ASP A 272 -15.68 5.82 -1.21
CA ASP A 272 -14.68 6.86 -0.95
C ASP A 272 -15.20 7.86 0.10
N ALA A 273 -16.48 8.24 -0.04
CA ALA A 273 -17.14 9.11 0.92
C ALA A 273 -17.31 8.45 2.31
N GLU A 274 -17.53 7.15 2.38
CA GLU A 274 -17.69 6.40 3.63
C GLU A 274 -16.36 6.21 4.37
N GLU A 275 -15.29 5.91 3.64
CA GLU A 275 -13.93 5.84 4.18
C GLU A 275 -13.49 7.20 4.72
N LEU A 276 -13.70 8.28 3.95
CA LEU A 276 -13.46 9.64 4.40
C LEU A 276 -14.24 9.98 5.69
N GLU A 277 -15.51 9.59 5.77
CA GLU A 277 -16.33 9.81 6.97
C GLU A 277 -15.74 9.08 8.19
N LYS A 278 -15.26 7.83 8.02
CA LYS A 278 -14.60 7.06 9.08
C LYS A 278 -13.31 7.74 9.54
N LEU A 279 -12.43 8.12 8.61
CA LEU A 279 -11.18 8.82 8.91
C LEU A 279 -11.42 10.15 9.63
N ILE A 280 -12.42 10.90 9.19
CA ILE A 280 -12.84 12.16 9.81
C ILE A 280 -13.35 11.89 11.24
N SER A 281 -14.22 10.89 11.42
CA SER A 281 -14.76 10.51 12.73
C SER A 281 -13.67 10.08 13.70
N GLU A 282 -12.72 9.26 13.25
CA GLU A 282 -11.56 8.84 14.05
C GLU A 282 -10.64 10.02 14.41
N LYS A 283 -10.40 10.95 13.47
CA LYS A 283 -9.65 12.19 13.76
C LYS A 283 -10.38 13.07 14.76
N TYR A 284 -11.71 13.21 14.65
CA TYR A 284 -12.51 13.96 15.63
C TYR A 284 -12.47 13.31 17.00
N GLN A 285 -12.59 11.98 17.09
CA GLN A 285 -12.48 11.25 18.34
C GLN A 285 -11.08 11.39 18.95
N LYS A 286 -10.00 11.18 18.18
CA LYS A 286 -8.62 11.39 18.66
C LYS A 286 -8.40 12.83 19.13
N ASN A 287 -8.92 13.82 18.41
CA ASN A 287 -8.83 15.22 18.81
C ASN A 287 -9.65 15.50 20.10
N GLN A 288 -10.82 14.89 20.25
CA GLN A 288 -11.61 14.98 21.50
C GLN A 288 -10.90 14.29 22.66
N ASP A 289 -10.30 13.11 22.45
CA ASP A 289 -9.51 12.41 23.46
C ASP A 289 -8.28 13.23 23.90
N ILE A 290 -7.65 13.96 22.97
CA ILE A 290 -6.58 14.91 23.29
C ILE A 290 -7.13 16.07 24.13
N ILE A 291 -8.30 16.61 23.79
CA ILE A 291 -8.93 17.70 24.55
C ILE A 291 -9.34 17.23 25.96
N VAL A 292 -9.90 16.03 26.09
CA VAL A 292 -10.29 15.43 27.38
C VAL A 292 -9.06 15.08 28.23
N LYS A 293 -7.94 14.64 27.62
CA LYS A 293 -6.66 14.44 28.33
C LYS A 293 -5.93 15.74 28.68
N LEU A 294 -6.33 16.86 28.10
CA LEU A 294 -5.86 18.20 28.44
C LEU A 294 -6.74 18.87 29.51
N GLU A 295 -7.87 18.26 29.89
CA GLU A 295 -8.58 18.67 31.09
C GLU A 295 -7.71 18.27 32.30
N PRO A 296 -7.28 19.23 33.14
CA PRO A 296 -6.49 18.90 34.31
C PRO A 296 -7.34 18.01 35.24
N GLU A 297 -6.74 16.93 35.73
CA GLU A 297 -7.20 16.30 36.96
C GLU A 297 -7.44 17.40 38.00
N GLU A 298 -8.61 17.39 38.65
CA GLU A 298 -8.95 18.28 39.75
C GLU A 298 -7.85 18.20 40.83
N GLN A 299 -6.86 19.09 40.75
CA GLN A 299 -5.92 19.37 41.81
C GLN A 299 -6.25 20.75 42.37
N ASP A 300 -6.77 20.69 43.59
CA ASP A 300 -6.72 21.68 44.65
C ASP A 300 -7.03 23.14 44.31
N SER A 301 -8.20 23.52 44.83
CA SER A 301 -8.63 24.86 45.22
C SER A 301 -7.50 25.83 45.62
N SER A 302 -6.88 26.54 44.65
CA SER A 302 -6.25 27.85 44.94
C SER A 302 -5.94 28.77 43.74
N SER A 303 -6.43 28.53 42.51
CA SER A 303 -6.22 29.45 41.40
C SER A 303 -7.42 30.36 41.18
N VAL A 304 -7.49 31.44 41.96
CA VAL A 304 -8.37 32.58 41.68
C VAL A 304 -8.12 33.06 40.25
N ASP A 305 -9.21 33.27 39.53
CA ASP A 305 -9.32 33.57 38.11
C ASP A 305 -8.32 34.64 37.62
N ILE A 306 -7.24 34.20 36.97
CA ILE A 306 -6.26 35.07 36.29
C ILE A 306 -6.99 35.97 35.25
N TYR A 307 -8.10 35.47 34.71
CA TYR A 307 -8.96 36.17 33.76
C TYR A 307 -9.73 37.35 34.39
N GLU A 308 -10.15 37.24 35.66
CA GLU A 308 -10.76 38.38 36.36
C GLU A 308 -9.73 39.42 36.80
N GLN A 309 -8.53 38.97 37.20
CA GLN A 309 -7.47 39.87 37.69
C GLN A 309 -6.83 40.75 36.62
N TYR A 310 -6.79 40.30 35.35
CA TYR A 310 -6.09 41.01 34.26
C TYR A 310 -7.00 41.34 33.07
N ARG A 311 -8.31 41.43 33.29
CA ARG A 311 -9.32 41.70 32.26
C ARG A 311 -9.00 42.91 31.37
N ASP A 312 -8.41 43.95 31.97
CA ASP A 312 -8.11 45.21 31.29
C ASP A 312 -6.70 45.27 30.66
N ASN A 313 -5.92 44.18 30.74
CA ASN A 313 -4.59 44.13 30.14
C ASN A 313 -4.33 42.79 29.43
N PRO A 314 -4.76 42.66 28.16
CA PRO A 314 -4.71 41.40 27.42
C PRO A 314 -3.28 40.89 27.17
N GLU A 315 -2.27 41.77 27.13
CA GLU A 315 -0.87 41.36 26.99
C GLU A 315 -0.38 40.58 28.22
N MET A 316 -0.82 40.96 29.43
CA MET A 316 -0.44 40.26 30.65
C MET A 316 -1.13 38.90 30.78
N VAL A 317 -2.39 38.79 30.34
CA VAL A 317 -3.09 37.50 30.26
C VAL A 317 -2.33 36.53 29.34
N ILE A 318 -1.94 36.99 28.14
CA ILE A 318 -1.21 36.17 27.17
C ILE A 318 0.17 35.76 27.73
N LYS A 319 0.87 36.65 28.42
CA LYS A 319 2.18 36.36 29.01
C LYS A 319 2.09 35.32 30.13
N MET A 320 1.08 35.40 30.99
CA MET A 320 0.86 34.41 32.05
C MET A 320 0.46 33.04 31.50
N LEU A 321 -0.36 33.00 30.43
CA LEU A 321 -0.74 31.76 29.75
C LEU A 321 0.45 31.09 29.05
N LYS A 322 1.36 31.88 28.46
CA LYS A 322 2.60 31.38 27.87
C LYS A 322 3.50 30.72 28.93
N ILE A 323 3.65 31.36 30.08
CA ILE A 323 4.42 30.84 31.22
C ILE A 323 3.79 29.54 31.74
N GLN A 324 2.46 29.48 31.90
CA GLN A 324 1.78 28.25 32.34
C GLN A 324 1.93 27.09 31.34
N LYS A 325 2.06 27.38 30.05
CA LYS A 325 2.29 26.36 29.01
C LYS A 325 3.76 26.06 28.75
N GLY A 326 4.70 26.63 29.52
CA GLY A 326 6.13 26.40 29.37
C GLY A 326 6.72 26.96 28.06
N ILE A 327 6.03 27.91 27.43
CA ILE A 327 6.47 28.56 26.20
C ILE A 327 7.07 29.91 26.60
N ASN A 328 8.38 30.09 26.41
CA ASN A 328 9.05 31.37 26.67
C ASN A 328 8.69 32.44 25.62
#